data_AF-A0A835I3P8-F1
#
_entry.id   AF-A0A835I3P8-F1
#
_cell.length_a   1.000
_cell.length_b   1.000
_cell.length_c   1.000
_cell.angle_alpha   90.00
_cell.angle_beta   90.00
_cell.angle_gamma   90.00
#
_symmetry.space_group_name_H-M   'P 1'
#
loop_
_entity.id
_entity.type
_entity.pdbx_description
1 polymer ?
#
loop_
_entity_poly.entity_id
_entity_poly.type
_entity_poly.pdbx_seq_one_letter_code
_entity_poly.pdbx_strand_id
1 'polypeptide(L)'
;MLFFYLISLPLTLGMVVITLRYFAGPDIPRYVLFTVGYAWFCSLSIIILVPADIWTTIIGQEKGGIGFFWSWSYWSTFALTW
;
A
#
# COMPACT_ATOMS: atom_id res chain seq x y z
N MET A 1 -6.01 -14.94 11.34
CA MET A 1 -5.36 -14.09 10.31
C MET A 1 -5.99 -12.70 10.23
N LEU A 2 -7.32 -12.57 10.14
CA LEU A 2 -7.99 -11.26 10.00
C LEU A 2 -7.65 -10.26 11.13
N PHE A 3 -7.76 -10.68 12.40
CA PHE A 3 -7.41 -9.84 13.56
C PHE A 3 -5.98 -9.31 13.54
N PHE A 4 -5.05 -10.15 13.08
CA PHE A 4 -3.65 -9.75 12.94
C PHE A 4 -3.52 -8.63 11.91
N TYR A 5 -4.12 -8.77 10.72
CA TYR A 5 -4.12 -7.72 9.69
C TYR A 5 -4.84 -6.44 10.14
N LEU A 6 -5.94 -6.58 10.87
CA LEU A 6 -6.76 -5.45 11.32
C LEU A 6 -6.01 -4.55 12.31
N ILE A 7 -5.06 -5.11 13.06
CA ILE A 7 -4.22 -4.38 14.02
C ILE A 7 -2.88 -3.99 13.37
N SER A 8 -2.27 -4.86 12.58
CA SER A 8 -0.95 -4.62 12.00
C SER A 8 -0.98 -3.58 10.89
N LEU A 9 -2.03 -3.50 10.07
CA LEU A 9 -2.17 -2.48 9.02
C LEU A 9 -2.24 -1.05 9.56
N PRO A 10 -3.13 -0.70 10.51
CA PRO A 10 -3.16 0.65 11.05
C PRO A 10 -1.91 0.96 11.88
N LEU A 11 -1.32 -0.04 12.56
CA LEU A 11 -0.07 0.14 13.30
C LEU A 11 1.10 0.47 12.37
N THR A 12 1.25 -0.28 11.27
CA THR A 12 2.29 -0.02 10.25
C THR A 12 2.06 1.32 9.56
N LEU A 13 0.83 1.65 9.17
CA LEU A 13 0.48 2.97 8.65
C LEU A 13 0.83 4.10 9.65
N GLY A 14 0.50 3.92 10.92
CA GLY A 14 0.82 4.87 11.98
C GLY A 14 2.32 5.09 12.12
N MET A 15 3.10 4.01 12.17
CA MET A 15 4.56 4.07 12.26
C MET A 15 5.15 4.83 11.06
N VAL A 16 4.65 4.58 9.86
CA VAL A 16 5.09 5.24 8.63
C VAL A 16 4.80 6.73 8.62
N VAL A 17 3.60 7.12 9.03
CA VAL A 17 3.22 8.54 9.10
C VAL A 17 4.07 9.26 10.16
N ILE A 18 4.33 8.60 11.28
CA ILE A 18 5.19 9.13 12.35
C ILE A 18 6.62 9.28 11.86
N THR A 19 7.19 8.27 11.19
CA THR A 19 8.56 8.36 10.66
C THR A 19 8.68 9.38 9.53
N LEU A 20 7.68 9.49 8.65
CA LEU A 20 7.63 10.55 7.64
C LEU A 20 7.73 11.93 8.29
N ARG A 21 6.95 12.17 9.35
CA ARG A 21 6.95 13.45 10.09
C ARG A 21 8.21 13.66 10.91
N TYR A 22 8.78 12.59 11.48
CA TYR A 22 9.98 12.67 12.30
C TYR A 22 11.22 12.97 11.47
N PHE A 23 11.38 12.31 10.32
CA PHE A 23 12.47 12.58 9.38
C PHE A 23 12.20 13.80 8.49
N ALA A 24 11.01 14.41 8.59
CA ALA A 24 10.73 15.64 7.90
C ALA A 24 11.44 16.84 8.58
N GLY A 25 12.62 17.21 8.09
CA GLY A 25 13.24 18.50 8.38
C GLY A 25 12.32 19.70 8.09
N PRO A 26 12.50 20.83 8.80
CA PRO A 26 11.58 21.97 8.82
C PRO A 26 11.30 22.61 7.45
N ASP A 27 12.23 22.47 6.48
CA ASP A 27 12.14 23.05 5.15
C ASP A 27 11.75 22.05 4.04
N ILE A 28 11.24 20.86 4.39
CA ILE A 28 10.92 19.86 3.37
C ILE A 28 9.68 20.28 2.58
N PRO A 29 9.78 20.29 1.24
CA PRO A 29 8.64 20.59 0.40
C PRO A 29 7.52 19.57 0.60
N ARG A 30 6.28 20.06 0.71
CA ARG A 30 5.11 19.19 0.92
C ARG A 30 4.94 18.10 -0.15
N TYR A 31 5.39 18.36 -1.38
CA TYR A 31 5.33 17.38 -2.46
C TYR A 31 6.16 16.12 -2.17
N VAL A 32 7.28 16.25 -1.44
CA VAL A 32 8.12 15.10 -1.04
C VAL A 32 7.38 14.23 -0.02
N LEU A 33 6.66 14.83 0.92
CA LEU A 33 5.85 14.07 1.86
C LEU A 33 4.72 13.32 1.15
N PHE A 34 4.10 13.96 0.15
CA PHE A 34 3.08 13.30 -0.66
C PHE A 34 3.65 12.17 -1.52
N THR A 35 4.83 12.34 -2.13
CA THR A 35 5.44 11.28 -2.96
C THR A 35 5.84 10.06 -2.13
N VAL A 36 6.46 10.27 -0.96
CA VAL A 36 6.84 9.17 -0.06
C VAL A 36 5.59 8.51 0.55
N GLY A 37 4.57 9.28 0.93
CA GLY A 37 3.29 8.74 1.38
C GLY A 37 2.59 7.90 0.30
N TYR A 38 2.65 8.34 -0.96
CA TYR A 38 2.13 7.61 -2.10
C TYR A 38 2.91 6.31 -2.37
N ALA A 39 4.23 6.32 -2.17
CA ALA A 39 5.07 5.11 -2.28
C ALA A 39 4.69 4.05 -1.24
N TRP A 40 4.42 4.51 -0.02
CA TRP A 40 3.94 3.66 1.05
C TRP A 40 2.55 3.11 0.78
N PHE A 41 1.63 3.92 0.23
CA PHE A 41 0.32 3.44 -0.19
C PHE A 41 0.43 2.35 -1.26
N CYS A 42 1.34 2.50 -2.22
CA CYS A 42 1.59 1.49 -3.24
C CYS A 42 2.11 0.18 -2.63
N SER A 43 3.03 0.26 -1.66
CA SER A 43 3.53 -0.92 -0.94
C SER A 43 2.45 -1.63 -0.13
N LEU A 44 1.59 -0.87 0.56
CA LEU A 44 0.46 -1.41 1.31
C LEU A 44 -0.56 -2.11 0.41
N SER A 45 -0.80 -1.56 -0.78
CA SER A 45 -1.68 -2.17 -1.77
C SER A 45 -1.21 -3.58 -2.13
N ILE A 46 0.09 -3.78 -2.34
CA ILE A 46 0.67 -5.11 -2.63
C ILE A 46 0.54 -6.05 -1.43
N ILE A 47 0.81 -5.57 -0.21
CA ILE A 47 0.70 -6.37 1.03
C ILE A 47 -0.71 -6.92 1.23
N ILE A 48 -1.74 -6.17 0.83
CA ILE A 48 -3.14 -6.59 0.93
C ILE A 48 -3.54 -7.48 -0.26
N LEU A 49 -3.07 -7.15 -1.46
CA LEU A 49 -3.43 -7.87 -2.70
C LEU A 49 -2.89 -9.28 -2.76
N VAL A 50 -1.67 -9.52 -2.28
CA VAL A 50 -1.05 -10.85 -2.30
C VAL A 50 -1.88 -11.91 -1.54
N PRO A 51 -2.25 -11.72 -0.26
CA PRO A 51 -3.08 -12.69 0.44
C PRO A 51 -4.50 -12.76 -0.11
N ALA A 52 -5.04 -11.66 -0.66
CA ALA A 52 -6.34 -11.67 -1.33
C ALA A 52 -6.33 -12.52 -2.61
N ASP A 53 -5.26 -12.46 -3.40
CA ASP A 53 -5.08 -13.23 -4.65
C ASP A 53 -4.94 -14.74 -4.38
N ILE A 54 -4.18 -15.11 -3.34
CA ILE A 54 -4.07 -16.50 -2.87
C ILE A 54 -5.44 -17.02 -2.44
N TRP A 55 -6.17 -16.22 -1.66
CA TRP A 55 -7.51 -16.58 -1.17
C TRP A 55 -8.50 -16.83 -2.31
N THR A 56 -8.51 -15.98 -3.33
CA THR A 56 -9.42 -16.17 -4.47
C THR A 56 -9.03 -17.33 -5.37
N THR A 57 -7.73 -17.64 -5.47
CA THR A 57 -7.27 -18.83 -6.19
C THR A 57 -7.73 -20.11 -5.49
N ILE A 58 -7.74 -20.13 -4.14
CA ILE A 58 -8.20 -21.29 -3.36
C ILE A 58 -9.72 -21.50 -3.47
N ILE A 59 -10.51 -20.42 -3.49
CA ILE A 59 -11.99 -20.49 -3.49
C ILE A 59 -12.56 -20.63 -4.91
N GLY A 60 -11.74 -20.46 -5.96
CA GLY A 60 -12.17 -20.59 -7.35
C GLY A 60 -13.13 -19.49 -7.80
N GLN A 61 -13.09 -18.32 -7.15
CA GLN A 61 -13.90 -17.14 -7.54
C GLN A 61 -13.28 -16.43 -8.75
N GLU A 62 -14.11 -15.81 -9.57
CA GLU A 62 -13.69 -15.12 -10.79
C GLU A 62 -12.64 -14.03 -10.51
N LYS A 63 -11.52 -14.12 -11.24
CA LYS A 63 -10.32 -13.29 -11.09
C LYS A 63 -10.49 -11.81 -11.46
N GLY A 64 -11.66 -11.41 -11.97
CA GLY A 64 -11.87 -10.08 -12.58
C GLY A 64 -11.60 -8.91 -11.65
N GLY A 65 -12.11 -8.98 -10.42
CA GLY A 65 -11.95 -7.90 -9.43
C GLY A 65 -10.49 -7.71 -9.00
N ILE A 66 -9.76 -8.80 -8.79
CA ILE A 66 -8.37 -8.75 -8.31
C ILE A 66 -7.41 -8.35 -9.41
N GLY A 67 -7.68 -8.75 -10.66
CA GLY A 67 -6.90 -8.28 -11.82
C GLY A 67 -6.96 -6.76 -12.00
N PHE A 68 -8.11 -6.13 -11.74
CA PHE A 68 -8.23 -4.68 -11.74
C PHE A 68 -7.36 -4.03 -10.65
N PHE A 69 -7.42 -4.54 -9.42
CA PHE A 69 -6.60 -4.02 -8.33
C PHE A 69 -5.09 -4.22 -8.57
N TRP A 70 -4.68 -5.35 -9.16
CA TRP A 70 -3.29 -5.58 -9.57
C TRP A 70 -2.82 -4.58 -10.63
N SER A 71 -3.65 -4.33 -11.64
CA SER A 71 -3.36 -3.33 -12.67
C SER A 71 -3.24 -1.94 -12.06
N TRP A 72 -4.13 -1.58 -11.13
CA TRP A 72 -4.07 -0.32 -10.39
C TRP A 72 -2.78 -0.16 -9.58
N SER A 73 -2.34 -1.20 -8.86
CA SER A 73 -1.07 -1.16 -8.11
C SER A 73 0.15 -1.07 -9.04
N TYR A 74 0.12 -1.77 -10.18
CA TYR A 74 1.17 -1.71 -11.19
C TYR A 74 1.31 -0.29 -11.75
N TRP A 75 0.21 0.31 -12.21
CA TRP A 75 0.21 1.68 -12.75
C TRP A 75 0.58 2.73 -11.69
N SER A 76 0.14 2.55 -10.44
CA SER A 76 0.52 3.43 -9.33
C SER A 76 2.02 3.39 -9.04
N THR A 77 2.66 2.22 -9.12
CA THR A 77 4.11 2.08 -8.95
C THR A 77 4.85 2.72 -10.12
N PHE A 78 4.35 2.52 -11.34
CA PHE A 78 4.93 3.10 -12.55
C PHE A 78 4.93 4.64 -12.50
N ALA A 79 3.81 5.25 -12.13
CA ALA A 79 3.66 6.71 -11.97
C ALA A 79 4.52 7.31 -10.84
N LEU A 80 5.04 6.49 -9.94
CA LEU A 80 5.98 6.92 -8.90
C LEU A 80 7.42 7.00 -9.41
N THR A 81 7.71 6.25 -10.46
CA THR A 81 9.08 6.04 -10.98
C THR A 81 9.34 6.88 -12.23
N TRP A 82 8.29 7.22 -12.98
CA TRP A 82 8.30 7.97 -14.25
C TRP A 82 7.41 9.20 -14.18
#